data_AF-A0A398ACL7-F1
#
_entry.id   AF-A0A398ACL7-F1
#
_cell.length_a   1.000
_cell.length_b   1.000
_cell.length_c   1.000
_cell.angle_alpha   90.00
_cell.angle_beta   90.00
_cell.angle_gamma   90.00
#
_symmetry.space_group_name_H-M   'P 1'
#
loop_
_entity.id
_entity.type
_entity.pdbx_description
1 polymer ?
#
loop_
_entity_poly.entity_id
_entity_poly.type
_entity_poly.pdbx_seq_one_letter_code
_entity_poly.pdbx_strand_id
1 'polypeptide(L)'
;MCKRKSTKEPLPLKDRSSGSLVSNHPSIPAMSAVYCGSKRSYFEDIPSPPSSKRFRCYSPSDSPIWSSPPSSSLDQLRTAFPHLELTVLVKALEEHGNDLCAATRSLHSEEKKAEELANMESHAVAGGTFTADSDNHPASGDDWVGLLIREVTQSTGIDDAKVRAAKVLQSLEQTLSSRAREEARKIFQEEKVAVQQQVEDLMKDNTVLKRAVAIQHERQKAFEDANQQLELLKQVIPQYQEKIRNLEMNNYALNLRLQQAEQGNSMLERFNPDVY
;
A
#
# COMPACT_ATOMS: atom_id res chain seq x y z
N MET A 1 52.17 1.76 -21.08
CA MET A 1 52.45 2.77 -20.02
C MET A 1 51.13 3.47 -19.70
N CYS A 2 50.78 3.90 -18.48
CA CYS A 2 51.59 4.38 -17.35
C CYS A 2 51.54 3.48 -16.08
N LYS A 3 52.13 3.95 -14.97
CA LYS A 3 52.69 3.12 -13.89
C LYS A 3 52.47 3.81 -12.52
N ARG A 4 52.40 3.02 -11.42
CA ARG A 4 52.45 3.42 -9.97
C ARG A 4 51.13 3.99 -9.41
N LYS A 5 50.77 3.82 -8.12
CA LYS A 5 51.26 3.04 -6.94
C LYS A 5 50.02 2.93 -6.00
N SER A 6 49.62 1.80 -5.42
CA SER A 6 50.28 0.97 -4.40
C SER A 6 50.57 1.67 -3.05
N THR A 7 49.68 1.44 -2.08
CA THR A 7 49.95 1.39 -0.62
C THR A 7 49.05 0.31 -0.01
N LYS A 8 49.56 -0.38 1.02
CA LYS A 8 49.05 -1.67 1.52
C LYS A 8 49.10 -1.65 3.06
N GLU A 9 47.98 -1.95 3.73
CA GLU A 9 47.87 -2.60 5.07
C GLU A 9 48.62 -1.98 6.30
N PRO A 10 48.47 -2.52 7.54
CA PRO A 10 47.59 -3.59 8.04
C PRO A 10 46.72 -3.24 9.29
N LEU A 11 45.89 -4.20 9.69
CA LEU A 11 45.27 -4.33 11.02
C LEU A 11 46.29 -4.58 12.16
N PRO A 12 45.95 -4.27 13.43
CA PRO A 12 46.57 -4.89 14.60
C PRO A 12 45.62 -5.86 15.34
N LEU A 13 46.06 -7.11 15.51
CA LEU A 13 45.53 -8.08 16.48
C LEU A 13 46.43 -8.12 17.72
N LYS A 14 45.84 -8.12 18.93
CA LYS A 14 46.45 -8.58 20.19
C LYS A 14 45.33 -8.77 21.24
N ASP A 15 44.96 -9.93 21.79
CA ASP A 15 45.59 -11.21 22.17
C ASP A 15 45.95 -11.28 23.67
N ARG A 16 45.34 -12.26 24.38
CA ARG A 16 45.60 -12.75 25.77
C ARG A 16 45.33 -11.76 26.93
N SER A 17 45.05 -12.17 28.18
CA SER A 17 44.97 -13.45 28.91
C SER A 17 44.12 -13.23 30.21
N SER A 18 43.77 -14.16 31.11
CA SER A 18 43.95 -15.61 31.30
C SER A 18 42.93 -16.11 32.36
N GLY A 19 42.66 -17.42 32.49
CA GLY A 19 41.85 -17.95 33.61
C GLY A 19 41.53 -19.45 33.55
N SER A 20 42.38 -20.28 34.16
CA SER A 20 42.17 -21.73 34.33
C SER A 20 41.85 -22.05 35.80
N LEU A 21 40.99 -23.04 36.08
CA LEU A 21 41.15 -24.00 37.20
C LEU A 21 40.06 -25.11 37.23
N VAL A 22 40.46 -26.31 36.77
CA VAL A 22 40.31 -27.66 37.37
C VAL A 22 39.12 -27.99 38.32
N SER A 23 38.36 -29.03 37.94
CA SER A 23 38.01 -30.29 38.69
C SER A 23 36.64 -30.81 38.17
N ASN A 24 36.18 -32.06 38.23
CA ASN A 24 36.61 -33.44 38.52
C ASN A 24 35.42 -34.35 38.09
N HIS A 25 35.66 -35.66 37.90
CA HIS A 25 34.72 -36.78 37.58
C HIS A 25 33.38 -36.88 38.37
N PRO A 26 32.42 -37.81 38.06
CA PRO A 26 32.29 -38.81 36.96
C PRO A 26 30.87 -38.90 36.31
N SER A 27 30.66 -39.88 35.40
CA SER A 27 29.40 -40.26 34.74
C SER A 27 28.33 -40.92 35.65
N ILE A 28 27.03 -40.74 35.33
CA ILE A 28 25.91 -41.73 35.37
C ILE A 28 24.60 -41.07 34.84
N PRO A 29 23.64 -41.80 34.23
CA PRO A 29 22.57 -41.19 33.40
C PRO A 29 21.19 -41.04 34.10
N ALA A 30 20.36 -40.11 33.58
CA ALA A 30 18.92 -40.01 33.84
C ALA A 30 18.21 -39.62 32.52
N MET A 31 17.45 -40.52 31.89
CA MET A 31 16.03 -40.85 32.11
C MET A 31 15.02 -39.85 31.54
N SER A 32 14.12 -40.39 30.72
CA SER A 32 13.08 -39.69 29.97
C SER A 32 11.84 -39.40 30.83
N ALA A 33 11.15 -38.30 30.56
CA ALA A 33 9.83 -38.00 31.11
C ALA A 33 8.94 -37.33 30.04
N VAL A 34 8.01 -38.10 29.48
CA VAL A 34 6.84 -37.57 28.76
C VAL A 34 5.61 -37.97 29.57
N TYR A 35 4.92 -36.99 30.17
CA TYR A 35 3.75 -37.24 30.99
C TYR A 35 2.46 -36.89 30.23
N CYS A 36 1.46 -37.77 30.34
CA CYS A 36 0.21 -37.69 29.61
C CYS A 36 -0.81 -36.73 30.24
N GLY A 37 -1.62 -36.11 29.38
CA GLY A 37 -2.97 -35.66 29.71
C GLY A 37 -3.58 -34.85 28.56
N SER A 38 -4.88 -34.87 28.30
CA SER A 38 -5.99 -35.75 28.67
C SER A 38 -7.20 -35.26 27.86
N LYS A 39 -7.92 -36.18 27.23
CA LYS A 39 -9.24 -36.07 26.59
C LYS A 39 -10.02 -34.74 26.72
N ARG A 40 -10.45 -34.18 25.56
CA ARG A 40 -11.87 -33.96 25.18
C ARG A 40 -12.01 -33.34 23.78
N SER A 41 -12.63 -34.07 22.86
CA SER A 41 -13.69 -33.53 21.99
C SER A 41 -14.55 -34.70 21.51
N TYR A 42 -15.84 -34.46 21.28
CA TYR A 42 -16.85 -35.49 21.09
C TYR A 42 -17.04 -35.89 19.62
N PHE A 43 -17.57 -37.10 19.49
CA PHE A 43 -18.00 -37.82 18.31
C PHE A 43 -19.16 -37.13 17.55
N GLU A 44 -19.11 -37.14 16.22
CA GLU A 44 -20.31 -37.14 15.36
C GLU A 44 -19.95 -37.81 14.01
N ASP A 45 -20.31 -39.08 13.84
CA ASP A 45 -20.14 -39.85 12.60
C ASP A 45 -21.31 -39.58 11.63
N ILE A 46 -21.02 -39.11 10.40
CA ILE A 46 -21.96 -39.12 9.26
C ILE A 46 -21.18 -39.55 8.00
N PRO A 47 -21.68 -40.51 7.19
CA PRO A 47 -20.83 -41.23 6.23
C PRO A 47 -20.58 -40.51 4.90
N SER A 48 -19.35 -40.63 4.40
CA SER A 48 -18.94 -40.25 3.04
C SER A 48 -19.67 -41.05 1.95
N PRO A 49 -20.09 -40.40 0.85
CA PRO A 49 -19.61 -40.83 -0.48
C PRO A 49 -19.53 -39.66 -1.51
N PRO A 50 -19.09 -39.89 -2.76
CA PRO A 50 -17.85 -40.55 -3.16
C PRO A 50 -16.99 -39.63 -4.05
N SER A 51 -15.77 -40.06 -4.41
CA SER A 51 -14.93 -39.35 -5.36
C SER A 51 -15.45 -39.45 -6.80
N SER A 52 -15.40 -38.35 -7.55
CA SER A 52 -15.33 -38.40 -9.03
C SER A 52 -14.69 -37.17 -9.65
N LYS A 53 -13.71 -37.41 -10.51
CA LYS A 53 -13.04 -36.40 -11.34
C LYS A 53 -13.76 -36.27 -12.67
N ARG A 54 -14.13 -35.06 -13.10
CA ARG A 54 -14.11 -34.71 -14.53
C ARG A 54 -13.97 -33.20 -14.74
N PHE A 55 -12.98 -32.82 -15.55
CA PHE A 55 -12.79 -31.47 -16.07
C PHE A 55 -13.94 -31.04 -16.99
N ARG A 56 -14.31 -29.76 -16.94
CA ARG A 56 -14.13 -28.78 -18.05
C ARG A 56 -14.62 -27.40 -17.61
N CYS A 57 -13.78 -26.39 -17.78
CA CYS A 57 -14.14 -24.98 -17.61
C CYS A 57 -15.06 -24.52 -18.75
N TYR A 58 -15.91 -23.52 -18.51
CA TYR A 58 -16.21 -22.40 -19.43
C TYR A 58 -17.34 -21.51 -18.88
N SER A 59 -17.00 -20.32 -18.39
CA SER A 59 -17.73 -19.05 -18.58
C SER A 59 -16.87 -17.88 -18.06
N PRO A 60 -17.05 -16.64 -18.58
CA PRO A 60 -15.99 -15.64 -18.60
C PRO A 60 -15.78 -14.90 -17.29
N SER A 61 -14.62 -14.26 -17.18
CA SER A 61 -14.36 -13.20 -16.21
C SER A 61 -15.37 -12.07 -16.39
N ASP A 62 -16.04 -11.67 -15.31
CA ASP A 62 -16.26 -10.26 -15.00
C ASP A 62 -16.34 -10.12 -13.47
N SER A 63 -15.36 -9.42 -12.91
CA SER A 63 -15.35 -9.08 -11.48
C SER A 63 -16.42 -8.04 -11.20
N PRO A 64 -17.05 -8.02 -10.00
CA PRO A 64 -17.87 -6.89 -9.59
C PRO A 64 -16.97 -5.68 -9.32
N ILE A 65 -16.65 -4.94 -10.37
CA ILE A 65 -16.13 -3.58 -10.25
C ILE A 65 -17.22 -2.79 -9.51
N TRP A 66 -16.86 -2.14 -8.41
CA TRP A 66 -17.72 -1.15 -7.76
C TRP A 66 -17.74 0.12 -8.62
N SER A 67 -18.31 -0.01 -9.81
CA SER A 67 -18.63 1.12 -10.67
C SER A 67 -19.78 1.85 -10.00
N SER A 68 -19.54 3.08 -9.57
CA SER A 68 -20.61 4.08 -9.55
C SER A 68 -21.35 4.01 -10.90
N PRO A 69 -22.68 4.24 -10.95
CA PRO A 69 -23.37 4.32 -12.23
C PRO A 69 -22.60 5.29 -13.13
N PRO A 70 -22.39 4.97 -14.43
CA PRO A 70 -21.57 5.80 -15.30
C PRO A 70 -22.23 7.16 -15.45
N SER A 71 -21.80 8.12 -14.62
CA SER A 71 -22.10 9.54 -14.78
C SER A 71 -21.67 9.90 -16.18
N SER A 72 -22.53 10.59 -16.94
CA SER A 72 -22.11 11.05 -18.25
C SER A 72 -20.86 11.93 -18.10
N SER A 73 -19.98 11.96 -19.11
CA SER A 73 -18.78 12.81 -19.08
C SER A 73 -19.15 14.28 -18.79
N LEU A 74 -20.34 14.69 -19.22
CA LEU A 74 -20.97 15.98 -18.95
C LEU A 74 -21.38 16.16 -17.48
N ASP A 75 -21.95 15.16 -16.81
CA ASP A 75 -22.29 15.24 -15.37
C ASP A 75 -21.01 15.37 -14.50
N GLN A 76 -19.95 14.67 -14.89
CA GLN A 76 -18.66 14.74 -14.20
C GLN A 76 -18.00 16.12 -14.37
N LEU A 77 -18.09 16.70 -15.58
CA LEU A 77 -17.68 18.08 -15.86
C LEU A 77 -18.52 19.11 -15.09
N ARG A 78 -19.85 18.92 -15.02
CA ARG A 78 -20.75 19.78 -14.23
C ARG A 78 -20.45 19.73 -12.74
N THR A 79 -19.94 18.61 -12.24
CA THR A 79 -19.48 18.46 -10.85
C THR A 79 -18.14 19.18 -10.61
N ALA A 80 -17.25 19.21 -11.60
CA ALA A 80 -15.98 19.94 -11.52
C ALA A 80 -16.11 21.46 -11.70
N PHE A 81 -17.09 21.91 -12.51
CA PHE A 81 -17.32 23.32 -12.83
C PHE A 81 -18.78 23.72 -12.57
N PRO A 82 -19.23 23.81 -11.29
CA PRO A 82 -20.62 24.09 -10.94
C PRO A 82 -21.08 25.51 -11.32
N HIS A 83 -20.13 26.42 -11.57
CA HIS A 83 -20.33 27.81 -11.96
C HIS A 83 -20.31 28.04 -13.49
N LEU A 84 -20.00 27.01 -14.29
CA LEU A 84 -19.87 27.14 -15.74
C LEU A 84 -21.15 26.70 -16.49
N GLU A 85 -21.53 27.50 -17.48
CA GLU A 85 -22.69 27.27 -18.35
C GLU A 85 -22.65 25.89 -19.04
N LEU A 86 -23.77 25.17 -19.02
CA LEU A 86 -23.88 23.82 -19.58
C LEU A 86 -23.52 23.76 -21.07
N THR A 87 -23.82 24.85 -21.79
CA THR A 87 -23.50 25.04 -23.22
C THR A 87 -22.00 25.07 -23.48
N VAL A 88 -21.20 25.61 -22.55
CA VAL A 88 -19.73 25.64 -22.64
C VAL A 88 -19.14 24.26 -22.35
N LEU A 89 -19.70 23.53 -21.38
CA LEU A 89 -19.30 22.16 -21.05
C LEU A 89 -19.53 21.18 -22.20
N VAL A 90 -20.70 21.26 -22.87
CA VAL A 90 -21.02 20.48 -24.08
C VAL A 90 -20.04 20.79 -25.21
N LYS A 91 -19.86 22.08 -25.52
CA LYS A 91 -18.97 22.51 -26.61
C LYS A 91 -17.52 22.05 -26.38
N ALA A 92 -17.01 22.15 -25.14
CA ALA A 92 -15.69 21.67 -24.79
C ALA A 92 -15.55 20.15 -24.96
N LEU A 93 -16.58 19.35 -24.69
CA LEU A 93 -16.58 17.91 -24.96
C LEU A 93 -16.60 17.59 -26.46
N GLU A 94 -17.40 18.30 -27.24
CA GLU A 94 -17.47 18.12 -28.70
C GLU A 94 -16.13 18.44 -29.38
N GLU A 95 -15.50 19.57 -29.02
CA GLU A 95 -14.20 20.00 -29.56
C GLU A 95 -13.05 19.02 -29.20
N HIS A 96 -13.15 18.31 -28.07
CA HIS A 96 -12.14 17.35 -27.61
C HIS A 96 -12.55 15.88 -27.83
N GLY A 97 -13.56 15.61 -28.67
CA GLY A 97 -13.93 14.24 -29.05
C GLY A 97 -14.44 13.36 -27.90
N ASN A 98 -15.14 13.95 -26.93
CA ASN A 98 -15.58 13.36 -25.66
C ASN A 98 -14.45 12.90 -24.71
N ASP A 99 -13.19 13.29 -24.93
CA ASP A 99 -12.12 13.12 -23.93
C ASP A 99 -12.31 14.10 -22.76
N LEU A 100 -12.91 13.59 -21.68
CA LEU A 100 -13.09 14.29 -20.41
C LEU A 100 -11.80 14.93 -19.89
N CYS A 101 -10.66 14.24 -20.02
CA CYS A 101 -9.37 14.72 -19.49
C CYS A 101 -8.79 15.85 -20.34
N ALA A 102 -9.05 15.88 -21.65
CA ALA A 102 -8.69 17.01 -22.50
C ALA A 102 -9.61 18.22 -22.27
N ALA A 103 -10.94 18.01 -22.26
CA ALA A 103 -11.91 19.07 -22.00
C ALA A 103 -11.69 19.76 -20.64
N THR A 104 -11.51 18.99 -19.56
CA THR A 104 -11.25 19.51 -18.21
C THR A 104 -9.97 20.38 -18.15
N ARG A 105 -8.90 19.99 -18.85
CA ARG A 105 -7.65 20.77 -18.89
C ARG A 105 -7.80 22.06 -19.71
N SER A 106 -8.60 22.04 -20.78
CA SER A 106 -8.90 23.22 -21.58
C SER A 106 -9.65 24.26 -20.75
N LEU A 107 -10.73 23.84 -20.05
CA LEU A 107 -11.55 24.73 -19.23
C LEU A 107 -10.76 25.42 -18.11
N HIS A 108 -9.94 24.68 -17.35
CA HIS A 108 -9.04 25.30 -16.36
C HIS A 108 -8.02 26.27 -16.96
N SER A 109 -7.61 26.07 -18.22
CA SER A 109 -6.73 27.02 -18.91
C SER A 109 -7.44 28.31 -19.31
N GLU A 110 -8.75 28.28 -19.55
CA GLU A 110 -9.54 29.47 -19.87
C GLU A 110 -9.94 30.24 -18.60
N GLU A 111 -10.30 29.56 -17.51
CA GLU A 111 -10.51 30.18 -16.18
C GLU A 111 -9.30 30.98 -15.74
N LYS A 112 -8.11 30.38 -15.84
CA LYS A 112 -6.86 31.03 -15.43
C LYS A 112 -6.53 32.28 -16.26
N LYS A 113 -6.87 32.31 -17.55
CA LYS A 113 -6.72 33.50 -18.40
C LYS A 113 -7.69 34.62 -17.99
N ALA A 114 -8.90 34.27 -17.55
CA ALA A 114 -9.87 35.24 -17.07
C ALA A 114 -9.42 35.90 -15.75
N GLU A 115 -8.86 35.12 -14.82
CA GLU A 115 -8.27 35.68 -13.58
C GLU A 115 -7.05 36.57 -13.84
N GLU A 116 -6.19 36.21 -14.80
CA GLU A 116 -4.98 36.97 -15.11
C GLU A 116 -5.27 38.34 -15.75
N LEU A 117 -6.37 38.46 -16.50
CA LEU A 117 -6.86 39.74 -17.05
C LEU A 117 -7.49 40.65 -15.99
N ALA A 118 -8.20 40.09 -15.00
CA ALA A 118 -8.85 40.87 -13.94
C ALA A 118 -7.83 41.56 -12.99
N ASN A 119 -6.59 41.06 -12.94
CA ASN A 119 -5.58 41.51 -11.98
C ASN A 119 -4.74 42.72 -12.46
N MET A 120 -4.94 43.20 -13.69
CA MET A 120 -4.11 44.27 -14.29
C MET A 120 -4.78 45.66 -14.37
N GLU A 121 -6.05 45.78 -13.97
CA GLU A 121 -6.82 47.04 -14.07
C GLU A 121 -6.89 47.85 -12.74
N SER A 122 -6.30 47.35 -11.65
CA SER A 122 -6.39 47.96 -10.31
C SER A 122 -5.33 49.03 -9.98
N HIS A 123 -4.54 49.48 -10.96
CA HIS A 123 -3.29 50.23 -10.71
C HIS A 123 -3.18 51.63 -11.36
N ALA A 124 -4.28 52.40 -11.46
CA ALA A 124 -4.22 53.75 -12.04
C ALA A 124 -5.21 54.81 -11.50
N VAL A 125 -5.24 55.09 -10.19
CA VAL A 125 -5.52 56.46 -9.68
C VAL A 125 -4.65 56.75 -8.46
N ALA A 126 -3.66 57.63 -8.62
CA ALA A 126 -2.92 58.21 -7.51
C ALA A 126 -3.37 59.67 -7.30
N GLY A 127 -3.71 60.04 -6.06
CA GLY A 127 -4.01 61.42 -5.72
C GLY A 127 -4.49 61.63 -4.29
N GLY A 128 -3.82 62.52 -3.54
CA GLY A 128 -4.41 63.15 -2.34
C GLY A 128 -3.85 62.75 -0.98
N THR A 129 -2.61 63.14 -0.71
CA THR A 129 -1.98 63.29 0.62
C THR A 129 -2.92 63.56 1.82
N PHE A 130 -2.81 62.74 2.87
CA PHE A 130 -2.42 63.27 4.19
C PHE A 130 -1.64 62.23 4.99
N THR A 131 -0.44 62.59 5.43
CA THR A 131 0.37 61.76 6.34
C THR A 131 -0.17 61.90 7.77
N ALA A 132 -0.85 60.87 8.26
CA ALA A 132 -1.12 60.69 9.68
C ALA A 132 -0.25 59.54 10.20
N ASP A 133 0.55 59.87 11.20
CA ASP A 133 1.64 59.08 11.77
C ASP A 133 1.14 57.90 12.65
N SER A 134 1.95 56.85 12.72
CA SER A 134 2.01 55.79 13.74
C SER A 134 0.75 54.99 14.16
N ASP A 135 0.64 53.78 13.58
CA ASP A 135 0.44 52.45 14.22
C ASP A 135 -0.72 52.17 15.19
N ASN A 136 -1.58 53.12 15.52
CA ASN A 136 -2.75 52.88 16.37
C ASN A 136 -3.99 52.52 15.52
N HIS A 137 -3.91 51.41 14.80
CA HIS A 137 -5.13 50.79 14.27
C HIS A 137 -6.00 50.32 15.46
N PRO A 138 -7.31 50.61 15.49
CA PRO A 138 -8.14 50.25 16.63
C PRO A 138 -8.37 48.73 16.65
N ALA A 139 -7.93 48.07 17.72
CA ALA A 139 -7.94 46.62 17.80
C ALA A 139 -9.26 46.07 18.36
N SER A 140 -9.94 46.83 19.24
CA SER A 140 -11.24 46.49 19.81
C SER A 140 -12.38 47.28 19.17
N GLY A 141 -13.59 46.73 19.21
CA GLY A 141 -14.81 47.44 18.81
C GLY A 141 -15.03 48.73 19.62
N ASP A 142 -14.66 48.72 20.90
CA ASP A 142 -14.74 49.92 21.76
C ASP A 142 -13.80 51.04 21.31
N ASP A 143 -12.63 50.69 20.74
CA ASP A 143 -11.68 51.68 20.21
C ASP A 143 -12.23 52.34 18.94
N TRP A 144 -12.86 51.56 18.06
CA TRP A 144 -13.57 52.06 16.88
C TRP A 144 -14.76 52.96 17.24
N VAL A 145 -15.56 52.56 18.24
CA VAL A 145 -16.67 53.37 18.77
C VAL A 145 -16.15 54.66 19.40
N GLY A 146 -15.07 54.58 20.17
CA GLY A 146 -14.42 55.75 20.79
C GLY A 146 -13.87 56.75 19.77
N LEU A 147 -13.30 56.28 18.67
CA LEU A 147 -12.86 57.13 17.55
C LEU A 147 -14.03 57.74 16.77
N LEU A 148 -15.08 56.96 16.49
CA LEU A 148 -16.28 57.46 15.82
C LEU A 148 -16.92 58.60 16.62
N ILE A 149 -17.10 58.41 17.93
CA ILE A 149 -17.65 59.42 18.83
C ILE A 149 -16.74 60.66 18.85
N ARG A 150 -15.41 60.48 18.98
CA ARG A 150 -14.43 61.57 18.98
C ARG A 150 -14.50 62.43 17.72
N GLU A 151 -14.47 61.81 16.54
CA GLU A 151 -14.53 62.50 15.25
C GLU A 151 -15.88 63.20 15.01
N VAL A 152 -16.99 62.58 15.41
CA VAL A 152 -18.32 63.20 15.31
C VAL A 152 -18.46 64.38 16.27
N THR A 153 -17.97 64.29 17.51
CA THR A 153 -18.02 65.39 18.49
C THR A 153 -17.12 66.57 18.12
N GLN A 154 -16.05 66.36 17.35
CA GLN A 154 -15.15 67.42 16.86
C GLN A 154 -15.63 68.10 15.57
N SER A 155 -16.75 67.66 14.99
CA SER A 155 -17.27 68.21 13.74
C SER A 155 -17.88 69.61 13.91
N THR A 156 -17.78 70.44 12.88
CA THR A 156 -18.31 71.82 12.89
C THR A 156 -19.77 71.93 12.46
N GLY A 157 -20.39 70.82 12.04
CA GLY A 157 -21.77 70.75 11.59
C GLY A 157 -22.16 69.33 11.16
N ILE A 158 -23.46 69.11 10.97
CA ILE A 158 -24.04 67.78 10.70
C ILE A 158 -23.44 67.10 9.47
N ASP A 159 -23.09 67.85 8.42
CA ASP A 159 -22.53 67.26 7.20
C ASP A 159 -21.03 66.94 7.32
N ASP A 160 -20.27 67.70 8.12
CA ASP A 160 -18.89 67.35 8.50
C ASP A 160 -18.88 66.09 9.38
N ALA A 161 -19.81 65.97 10.32
CA ALA A 161 -20.01 64.75 11.12
C ALA A 161 -20.25 63.51 10.24
N LYS A 162 -21.11 63.61 9.22
CA LYS A 162 -21.37 62.50 8.27
C LYS A 162 -20.12 62.11 7.49
N VAL A 163 -19.38 63.08 6.97
CA VAL A 163 -18.15 62.82 6.20
C VAL A 163 -17.08 62.16 7.07
N ARG A 164 -16.92 62.60 8.32
CA ARG A 164 -15.99 61.98 9.28
C ARG A 164 -16.42 60.57 9.67
N ALA A 165 -17.70 60.38 10.01
CA ALA A 165 -18.24 59.06 10.34
C ALA A 165 -18.08 58.06 9.18
N ALA A 166 -18.36 58.49 7.95
CA ALA A 166 -18.16 57.67 6.76
C ALA A 166 -16.70 57.24 6.58
N LYS A 167 -15.73 58.14 6.81
CA LYS A 167 -14.30 57.79 6.76
C LYS A 167 -13.90 56.77 7.82
N VAL A 168 -14.35 56.93 9.07
CA VAL A 168 -14.06 55.98 10.16
C VAL A 168 -14.65 54.59 9.84
N LEU A 169 -15.89 54.53 9.33
CA LEU A 169 -16.53 53.28 8.93
C LEU A 169 -15.86 52.64 7.71
N GLN A 170 -15.37 53.42 6.74
CA GLN A 170 -14.61 52.91 5.60
C GLN A 170 -13.26 52.31 6.04
N SER A 171 -12.57 52.92 7.00
CA SER A 171 -11.35 52.35 7.60
C SER A 171 -11.64 51.05 8.38
N LEU A 172 -12.77 50.98 9.10
CA LEU A 172 -13.24 49.75 9.75
C LEU A 172 -13.51 48.65 8.71
N GLU A 173 -14.22 48.95 7.62
CA GLU A 173 -14.50 48.00 6.54
C GLU A 173 -13.21 47.47 5.91
N GLN A 174 -12.23 48.33 5.65
CA GLN A 174 -10.93 47.93 5.09
C GLN A 174 -10.15 47.02 6.04
N THR A 175 -10.10 47.33 7.35
CA THR A 175 -9.41 46.48 8.33
C THR A 175 -10.10 45.13 8.52
N LEU A 176 -11.43 45.10 8.61
CA LEU A 176 -12.22 43.85 8.65
C LEU A 176 -12.01 43.02 7.38
N SER A 177 -12.05 43.63 6.20
CA SER A 177 -11.84 42.95 4.92
C SER A 177 -10.43 42.41 4.74
N SER A 178 -9.42 43.15 5.23
CA SER A 178 -8.03 42.69 5.26
C SER A 178 -7.87 41.49 6.20
N ARG A 179 -8.42 41.59 7.42
CA ARG A 179 -8.39 40.53 8.43
C ARG A 179 -9.10 39.26 7.96
N ALA A 180 -10.32 39.38 7.40
CA ALA A 180 -11.06 38.23 6.90
C ALA A 180 -10.32 37.51 5.75
N ARG A 181 -9.66 38.27 4.87
CA ARG A 181 -8.81 37.70 3.80
C ARG A 181 -7.59 36.96 4.37
N GLU A 182 -6.97 37.48 5.41
CA GLU A 182 -5.80 36.85 6.02
C GLU A 182 -6.17 35.63 6.87
N GLU A 183 -7.29 35.68 7.61
CA GLU A 183 -7.85 34.50 8.30
C GLU A 183 -8.22 33.40 7.30
N ALA A 184 -8.86 33.74 6.17
CA ALA A 184 -9.16 32.77 5.09
C ALA A 184 -7.90 32.16 4.46
N ARG A 185 -6.86 32.98 4.21
CA ARG A 185 -5.55 32.48 3.72
C ARG A 185 -4.88 31.54 4.72
N LYS A 186 -4.93 31.88 6.01
CA LYS A 186 -4.37 31.06 7.07
C LYS A 186 -5.07 29.70 7.14
N ILE A 187 -6.41 29.67 7.18
CA ILE A 187 -7.20 28.43 7.18
C ILE A 187 -6.87 27.60 5.93
N PHE A 188 -6.90 28.20 4.74
CA PHE A 188 -6.56 27.51 3.49
C PHE A 188 -5.14 26.91 3.51
N GLN A 189 -4.16 27.63 4.07
CA GLN A 189 -2.78 27.16 4.16
C GLN A 189 -2.62 26.04 5.21
N GLU A 190 -3.36 26.09 6.33
CA GLU A 190 -3.41 25.02 7.33
C GLU A 190 -4.07 23.75 6.77
N GLU A 191 -5.22 23.88 6.09
CA GLU A 191 -5.91 22.77 5.41
C GLU A 191 -5.03 22.16 4.30
N LYS A 192 -4.38 22.98 3.47
CA LYS A 192 -3.46 22.52 2.43
C LYS A 192 -2.32 21.67 3.00
N VAL A 193 -1.72 22.08 4.12
CA VAL A 193 -0.67 21.30 4.79
C VAL A 193 -1.23 20.00 5.37
N ALA A 194 -2.42 20.03 5.98
CA ALA A 194 -3.07 18.83 6.50
C ALA A 194 -3.40 17.80 5.41
N VAL A 195 -3.92 18.26 4.25
CA VAL A 195 -4.18 17.40 3.08
C VAL A 195 -2.88 16.86 2.49
N GLN A 196 -1.82 17.67 2.40
CA GLN A 196 -0.50 17.20 1.94
C GLN A 196 0.06 16.10 2.85
N GLN A 197 -0.06 16.26 4.17
CA GLN A 197 0.35 15.24 5.14
C GLN A 197 -0.44 13.93 4.96
N GLN A 198 -1.77 14.02 4.82
CA GLN A 198 -2.63 12.86 4.59
C GLN A 198 -2.26 12.10 3.30
N VAL A 199 -1.94 12.82 2.22
CA VAL A 199 -1.46 12.20 0.96
C VAL A 199 -0.12 11.50 1.17
N GLU A 200 0.82 12.11 1.89
CA GLU A 200 2.12 11.49 2.18
C GLU A 200 1.98 10.20 3.01
N ASP A 201 1.10 10.20 4.00
CA ASP A 201 0.85 9.03 4.85
C ASP A 201 0.14 7.90 4.09
N LEU A 202 -0.84 8.23 3.24
CA LEU A 202 -1.43 7.26 2.31
C LEU A 202 -0.40 6.69 1.31
N MET A 203 0.61 7.47 0.90
CA MET A 203 1.70 6.97 0.06
C MET A 203 2.65 6.01 0.81
N LYS A 204 2.91 6.25 2.10
CA LYS A 204 3.65 5.32 2.98
C LYS A 204 2.90 4.00 3.12
N ASP A 205 1.61 4.06 3.44
CA ASP A 205 0.76 2.87 3.57
C ASP A 205 0.64 2.10 2.26
N ASN A 206 0.46 2.79 1.12
CA ASN A 206 0.46 2.17 -0.20
C ASN A 206 1.78 1.41 -0.49
N THR A 207 2.91 1.92 0.00
CA THR A 207 4.21 1.28 -0.12
C THR A 207 4.32 0.03 0.77
N VAL A 208 3.77 0.06 1.98
CA VAL A 208 3.68 -1.11 2.87
C VAL A 208 2.79 -2.19 2.25
N LEU A 209 1.61 -1.81 1.73
CA LEU A 209 0.68 -2.71 1.06
C LEU A 209 1.31 -3.36 -0.19
N LYS A 210 2.02 -2.59 -1.03
CA LYS A 210 2.76 -3.14 -2.18
C LYS A 210 3.79 -4.20 -1.76
N ARG A 211 4.53 -3.96 -0.66
CA ARG A 211 5.47 -4.96 -0.10
C ARG A 211 4.75 -6.20 0.41
N ALA A 212 3.64 -6.03 1.12
CA ALA A 212 2.84 -7.15 1.61
C ALA A 212 2.27 -8.03 0.47
N VAL A 213 1.78 -7.40 -0.61
CA VAL A 213 1.29 -8.11 -1.80
C VAL A 213 2.42 -8.86 -2.51
N ALA A 214 3.61 -8.27 -2.64
CA ALA A 214 4.77 -8.95 -3.21
C ALA A 214 5.16 -10.20 -2.41
N ILE A 215 5.26 -10.08 -1.08
CA ILE A 215 5.55 -11.22 -0.17
C ILE A 215 4.46 -12.30 -0.28
N GLN A 216 3.20 -11.91 -0.37
CA GLN A 216 2.08 -12.85 -0.51
C GLN A 216 2.14 -13.61 -1.84
N HIS A 217 2.46 -12.93 -2.93
CA HIS A 217 2.65 -13.53 -4.26
C HIS A 217 3.85 -14.50 -4.28
N GLU A 218 4.97 -14.15 -3.66
CA GLU A 218 6.14 -15.04 -3.53
C GLU A 218 5.80 -16.32 -2.74
N ARG A 219 5.06 -16.18 -1.63
CA ARG A 219 4.59 -17.32 -0.83
C ARG A 219 3.62 -18.21 -1.60
N GLN A 220 2.68 -17.61 -2.33
CA GLN A 220 1.72 -18.33 -3.16
C GLN A 220 2.43 -19.14 -4.24
N LYS A 221 3.40 -18.53 -4.93
CA LYS A 221 4.21 -19.21 -5.95
C LYS A 221 5.03 -20.37 -5.36
N ALA A 222 5.66 -20.17 -4.20
CA ALA A 222 6.41 -21.24 -3.54
C ALA A 222 5.52 -22.44 -3.14
N PHE A 223 4.25 -22.18 -2.77
CA PHE A 223 3.26 -23.22 -2.51
C PHE A 223 2.82 -23.96 -3.79
N GLU A 224 2.65 -23.24 -4.91
CA GLU A 224 2.35 -23.82 -6.22
C GLU A 224 3.50 -24.70 -6.73
N ASP A 225 4.74 -24.25 -6.61
CA ASP A 225 5.94 -25.04 -6.96
C ASP A 225 6.07 -26.30 -6.08
N ALA A 226 5.79 -26.19 -4.78
CA ALA A 226 5.77 -27.34 -3.87
C ALA A 226 4.64 -28.33 -4.19
N ASN A 227 3.47 -27.85 -4.61
CA ASN A 227 2.37 -28.71 -5.07
C ASN A 227 2.74 -29.47 -6.37
N GLN A 228 3.39 -28.81 -7.33
CA GLN A 228 3.88 -29.48 -8.54
C GLN A 228 4.86 -30.62 -8.20
N GLN A 229 5.81 -30.37 -7.27
CA GLN A 229 6.73 -31.42 -6.79
C GLN A 229 5.98 -32.56 -6.08
N LEU A 230 4.97 -32.24 -5.26
CA LEU A 230 4.14 -33.24 -4.58
C LEU A 230 3.32 -34.08 -5.59
N GLU A 231 2.83 -33.49 -6.68
CA GLU A 231 2.16 -34.22 -7.75
C GLU A 231 3.09 -35.14 -8.53
N LEU A 232 4.30 -34.68 -8.86
CA LEU A 232 5.34 -35.52 -9.46
C LEU A 232 5.68 -36.72 -8.57
N LEU A 233 5.89 -36.49 -7.26
CA LEU A 233 6.17 -37.55 -6.31
C LEU A 233 5.01 -38.56 -6.20
N LYS A 234 3.76 -38.07 -6.16
CA LYS A 234 2.54 -38.92 -6.18
C LYS A 234 2.44 -39.80 -7.44
N GLN A 235 2.94 -39.34 -8.58
CA GLN A 235 2.98 -40.14 -9.83
C GLN A 235 4.10 -41.19 -9.82
N VAL A 236 5.24 -40.90 -9.18
CA VAL A 236 6.43 -41.77 -9.17
C VAL A 236 6.36 -42.87 -8.10
N ILE A 237 5.73 -42.61 -6.95
CA ILE A 237 5.51 -43.61 -5.89
C ILE A 237 4.91 -44.94 -6.41
N PRO A 238 3.78 -44.97 -7.17
CA PRO A 238 3.19 -46.22 -7.64
C PRO A 238 4.10 -46.99 -8.60
N GLN A 239 4.93 -46.30 -9.41
CA GLN A 239 5.91 -46.96 -10.28
C GLN A 239 6.96 -47.74 -9.49
N TYR A 240 7.46 -47.16 -8.37
CA TYR A 240 8.37 -47.87 -7.48
C TYR A 240 7.68 -49.00 -6.70
N GLN A 241 6.42 -48.82 -6.28
CA GLN A 241 5.64 -49.89 -5.62
C GLN A 241 5.43 -51.10 -6.55
N GLU A 242 5.12 -50.86 -7.83
CA GLU A 242 4.99 -51.92 -8.82
C GLU A 242 6.34 -52.61 -9.12
N LYS A 243 7.43 -51.82 -9.23
CA LYS A 243 8.78 -52.37 -9.41
C LYS A 243 9.21 -53.27 -8.24
N ILE A 244 8.87 -52.89 -7.00
CA ILE A 244 9.11 -53.73 -5.81
C ILE A 244 8.30 -55.03 -5.91
N ARG A 245 6.99 -54.96 -6.16
CA ARG A 245 6.11 -56.14 -6.30
C ARG A 245 6.61 -57.12 -7.37
N ASN A 246 7.09 -56.60 -8.50
CA ASN A 246 7.67 -57.42 -9.56
C ASN A 246 8.98 -58.11 -9.15
N LEU A 247 9.85 -57.44 -8.39
CA LEU A 247 11.09 -58.03 -7.86
C LEU A 247 10.80 -59.08 -6.76
N GLU A 248 9.77 -58.87 -5.94
CA GLU A 248 9.30 -59.84 -4.95
C GLU A 248 8.78 -61.12 -5.64
N MET A 249 7.92 -60.99 -6.65
CA MET A 249 7.43 -62.12 -7.44
C MET A 249 8.56 -62.87 -8.15
N ASN A 250 9.53 -62.15 -8.73
CA ASN A 250 10.69 -62.78 -9.38
C ASN A 250 11.58 -63.54 -8.38
N ASN A 251 11.87 -62.96 -7.21
CA ASN A 251 12.62 -63.66 -6.15
C ASN A 251 11.88 -64.90 -5.67
N TYR A 252 10.57 -64.82 -5.45
CA TYR A 252 9.76 -65.98 -5.07
C TYR A 252 9.81 -67.09 -6.12
N ALA A 253 9.64 -66.75 -7.41
CA ALA A 253 9.70 -67.72 -8.51
C ALA A 253 11.10 -68.35 -8.67
N LEU A 254 12.18 -67.59 -8.44
CA LEU A 254 13.54 -68.11 -8.44
C LEU A 254 13.79 -69.05 -7.25
N ASN A 255 13.36 -68.68 -6.05
CA ASN A 255 13.50 -69.49 -4.85
C ASN A 255 12.75 -70.82 -4.97
N LEU A 256 11.52 -70.79 -5.54
CA LEU A 256 10.74 -72.01 -5.81
C LEU A 256 11.44 -72.94 -6.81
N ARG A 257 12.05 -72.41 -7.88
CA ARG A 257 12.84 -73.22 -8.83
C ARG A 257 14.10 -73.80 -8.21
N LEU A 258 14.77 -73.03 -7.34
CA LEU A 258 15.96 -73.49 -6.61
C LEU A 258 15.60 -74.66 -5.69
N GLN A 259 14.54 -74.52 -4.89
CA GLN A 259 14.04 -75.60 -4.04
C GLN A 259 13.64 -76.86 -4.84
N GLN A 260 13.03 -76.70 -6.02
CA GLN A 260 12.71 -77.82 -6.91
C GLN A 260 13.97 -78.52 -7.45
N ALA A 261 15.03 -77.77 -7.77
CA ALA A 261 16.30 -78.35 -8.21
C ALA A 261 17.02 -79.11 -7.08
N GLU A 262 17.01 -78.58 -5.86
CA GLU A 262 17.55 -79.26 -4.67
C GLU A 262 16.79 -80.57 -4.37
N GLN A 263 15.46 -80.55 -4.42
CA GLN A 263 14.63 -81.75 -4.26
C GLN A 263 14.82 -82.76 -5.40
N GLY A 264 15.03 -82.30 -6.64
CA GLY A 264 15.37 -83.16 -7.77
C GLY A 264 16.71 -83.87 -7.62
N ASN A 265 17.71 -83.19 -7.05
CA ASN A 265 19.03 -83.76 -6.77
C ASN A 265 18.99 -84.80 -5.62
N SER A 266 18.05 -84.67 -4.68
CA SER A 266 17.84 -85.65 -3.59
C SER A 266 17.44 -87.06 -4.06
N MET A 267 16.91 -87.23 -5.28
CA MET A 267 16.70 -88.58 -5.87
C MET A 267 17.90 -89.10 -6.68
N LEU A 268 18.85 -88.23 -7.03
CA LEU A 268 20.05 -88.58 -7.79
C LEU A 268 21.29 -88.78 -6.91
N GLU A 269 21.19 -88.56 -5.60
CA GLU A 269 22.20 -88.94 -4.60
C GLU A 269 22.20 -90.47 -4.31
N ARG A 270 21.88 -91.29 -5.33
CA ARG A 270 22.38 -92.67 -5.37
C ARG A 270 23.86 -92.62 -5.74
N PHE A 271 24.72 -92.46 -4.72
CA PHE A 271 26.13 -92.81 -4.80
C PHE A 271 26.28 -94.14 -5.55
N ASN A 272 27.13 -94.18 -6.58
CA ASN A 272 27.55 -95.46 -7.17
C ASN A 272 28.39 -96.21 -6.12
N PRO A 273 27.92 -97.35 -5.58
CA PRO A 273 28.63 -98.08 -4.56
C PRO A 273 29.48 -99.16 -5.24
N ASP A 274 30.50 -98.74 -6.00
CA ASP A 274 31.61 -99.58 -6.46
C ASP A 274 32.68 -98.72 -7.18
N VAL A 275 33.60 -98.17 -6.39
CA VAL A 275 34.96 -97.82 -6.86
C VAL A 275 35.92 -98.25 -5.76
N TYR A 276 36.50 -99.43 -5.93
CA TYR A 276 37.64 -99.96 -5.17
C TYR A 276 38.96 -99.53 -5.80
#